data_AF-F4GBV0-F1
#
_entry.id   AF-F4GBV0-F1
#
_cell.length_a   1.000
_cell.length_b   1.000
_cell.length_c   1.000
_cell.angle_alpha   90.00
_cell.angle_beta   90.00
_cell.angle_gamma   90.00
#
_symmetry.space_group_name_H-M   'P 1'
#
loop_
_entity.id
_entity.type
_entity.pdbx_description
1 polymer ?
#
loop_
_entity_poly.entity_id
_entity_poly.type
_entity_poly.pdbx_seq_one_letter_code
_entity_poly.pdbx_strand_id
1 'polypeptide(L)'
;MNAAPQLVLIDTNCLVRAYFSPLRPILGRPVAGYELKTLNGLAAELKNLAKRPDLAWLSDQVIVNEVDAATVTLTKAQRQAIDQDALEIQKVGNAALYEDYRDRKLKVRRALTLADSKALAACLELNAALSTDEWPLRLVSEMYDYDNGDSVRLFSSVELIALLEHEGLINRETRIRTYADWLKNGEKLLRESPDIYSRLFNEPPPTAQD
;
A
#
# COMPACT_ATOMS: atom_id res chain seq x y z
N MET A 1 24.66 -14.92 -7.69
CA MET A 1 23.53 -15.44 -6.89
C MET A 1 22.45 -14.38 -6.95
N ASN A 2 21.28 -14.66 -7.52
CA ASN A 2 20.17 -13.70 -7.46
C ASN A 2 19.65 -13.73 -6.03
N ALA A 3 19.70 -12.59 -5.35
CA ALA A 3 19.11 -12.44 -4.02
C ALA A 3 17.62 -12.75 -4.09
N ALA A 4 17.05 -13.30 -2.99
CA ALA A 4 15.61 -13.46 -2.89
C ALA A 4 14.93 -12.07 -3.03
N PRO A 5 13.79 -11.98 -3.73
CA PRO A 5 13.12 -10.69 -3.90
C PRO A 5 12.71 -10.12 -2.54
N GLN A 6 12.87 -8.81 -2.38
CA GLN A 6 12.40 -8.09 -1.19
C GLN A 6 10.87 -8.10 -1.17
N LEU A 7 10.27 -8.50 -0.06
CA LEU A 7 8.83 -8.47 0.11
C LEU A 7 8.33 -7.01 0.16
N VAL A 8 7.24 -6.72 -0.52
CA VAL A 8 6.47 -5.47 -0.37
C VAL A 8 5.07 -5.84 0.06
N LEU A 9 4.70 -5.47 1.28
CA LEU A 9 3.32 -5.59 1.76
C LEU A 9 2.50 -4.43 1.21
N ILE A 10 1.41 -4.73 0.54
CA ILE A 10 0.50 -3.73 -0.03
C ILE A 10 -0.72 -3.58 0.87
N ASP A 11 -0.97 -2.33 1.29
CA ASP A 11 -2.18 -1.96 2.04
C ASP A 11 -3.45 -2.05 1.18
N THR A 12 -4.62 -1.92 1.81
CA THR A 12 -5.91 -2.08 1.11
C THR A 12 -6.10 -1.04 -0.02
N ASN A 13 -5.66 0.20 0.16
CA ASN A 13 -5.86 1.26 -0.84
C ASN A 13 -4.94 1.09 -2.06
N CYS A 14 -3.66 0.84 -1.84
CA CYS A 14 -2.72 0.55 -2.92
C CYS A 14 -3.09 -0.76 -3.64
N LEU A 15 -3.66 -1.72 -2.93
CA LEU A 15 -4.17 -2.97 -3.50
C LEU A 15 -5.33 -2.70 -4.46
N VAL A 16 -6.33 -1.91 -4.05
CA VAL A 16 -7.43 -1.48 -4.93
C VAL A 16 -6.90 -0.74 -6.16
N ARG A 17 -5.93 0.15 -5.99
CA ARG A 17 -5.30 0.91 -7.09
C ARG A 17 -4.54 0.04 -8.08
N ALA A 18 -3.79 -0.94 -7.59
CA ALA A 18 -3.08 -1.88 -8.44
C ALA A 18 -4.03 -2.57 -9.43
N TYR A 19 -5.27 -2.87 -8.99
CA TYR A 19 -6.26 -3.51 -9.84
C TYR A 19 -6.92 -2.61 -10.90
N PHE A 20 -6.70 -1.30 -10.90
CA PHE A 20 -7.07 -0.45 -12.05
C PHE A 20 -6.15 -0.67 -13.26
N SER A 21 -4.94 -1.18 -13.03
CA SER A 21 -4.03 -1.52 -14.13
C SER A 21 -4.53 -2.77 -14.88
N PRO A 22 -4.35 -2.84 -16.21
CA PRO A 22 -4.63 -4.06 -16.98
C PRO A 22 -3.65 -5.19 -16.67
N LEU A 23 -2.56 -4.93 -15.95
CA LEU A 23 -1.72 -5.99 -15.43
C LEU A 23 -2.51 -6.78 -14.38
N ARG A 24 -2.94 -7.98 -14.76
CA ARG A 24 -3.47 -8.99 -13.84
C ARG A 24 -2.91 -10.36 -14.22
N PRO A 25 -2.34 -11.12 -13.28
CA PRO A 25 -2.04 -10.76 -11.88
C PRO A 25 -0.78 -9.90 -11.74
N ILE A 26 -0.85 -8.86 -10.90
CA ILE A 26 0.33 -8.11 -10.41
C ILE A 26 0.88 -8.73 -9.12
N LEU A 27 0.01 -9.28 -8.28
CA LEU A 27 0.40 -9.75 -6.96
C LEU A 27 1.00 -11.17 -7.01
N GLY A 28 1.93 -11.45 -6.09
CA GLY A 28 2.63 -12.71 -5.97
C GLY A 28 3.71 -12.96 -7.03
N ARG A 29 3.93 -12.01 -7.95
CA ARG A 29 5.01 -12.08 -8.95
C ARG A 29 6.21 -11.23 -8.53
N PRO A 30 7.44 -11.76 -8.66
CA PRO A 30 8.64 -10.94 -8.54
C PRO A 30 8.75 -9.92 -9.69
N VAL A 31 8.98 -8.65 -9.36
CA VAL A 31 9.18 -7.53 -10.30
C VAL A 31 10.31 -6.64 -9.78
N ALA A 32 11.35 -6.38 -10.59
CA ALA A 32 12.52 -5.58 -10.17
C ALA A 32 13.19 -6.04 -8.86
N GLY A 33 13.12 -7.33 -8.53
CA GLY A 33 13.62 -7.84 -7.25
C GLY A 33 12.68 -7.57 -6.07
N TYR A 34 11.43 -7.19 -6.30
CA TYR A 34 10.37 -7.07 -5.30
C TYR A 34 9.29 -8.12 -5.49
N GLU A 35 8.74 -8.68 -4.41
CA GLU A 35 7.56 -9.54 -4.47
C GLU A 35 6.38 -8.84 -3.79
N LEU A 36 5.36 -8.51 -4.56
CA LEU A 36 4.18 -7.79 -4.08
C LEU A 36 3.20 -8.76 -3.42
N LYS A 37 2.94 -8.62 -2.12
CA LYS A 37 2.01 -9.46 -1.36
C LYS A 37 1.13 -8.62 -0.43
N THR A 38 0.12 -9.23 0.16
CA THR A 38 -0.72 -8.59 1.18
C THR A 38 -0.95 -9.51 2.39
N LEU A 39 -1.54 -8.98 3.45
CA LEU A 39 -1.93 -9.75 4.63
C LEU A 39 -3.37 -10.28 4.48
N ASN A 40 -3.65 -11.41 5.13
CA ASN A 40 -4.99 -12.02 5.09
C ASN A 40 -6.10 -11.06 5.57
N GLY A 41 -5.82 -10.26 6.60
CA GLY A 41 -6.76 -9.25 7.11
C GLY A 41 -7.08 -8.17 6.07
N LEU A 42 -6.07 -7.68 5.36
CA LEU A 42 -6.21 -6.65 4.31
C LEU A 42 -6.92 -7.23 3.07
N ALA A 43 -6.62 -8.47 2.71
CA ALA A 43 -7.36 -9.22 1.70
C ALA A 43 -8.85 -9.34 2.05
N ALA A 44 -9.18 -9.59 3.32
CA ALA A 44 -10.57 -9.65 3.79
C ALA A 44 -11.25 -8.27 3.76
N GLU A 45 -10.53 -7.17 3.99
CA GLU A 45 -11.04 -5.82 3.81
C GLU A 45 -11.45 -5.54 2.37
N LEU A 46 -10.65 -5.98 1.39
CA LEU A 46 -11.00 -5.86 -0.03
C LEU A 46 -12.33 -6.57 -0.35
N LYS A 47 -12.53 -7.78 0.19
CA LYS A 47 -13.80 -8.52 0.06
C LYS A 47 -14.98 -7.79 0.70
N ASN A 48 -14.75 -7.03 1.77
CA ASN A 48 -15.78 -6.19 2.37
C ASN A 48 -16.03 -4.92 1.54
N LEU A 49 -15.00 -4.31 0.96
CA LEU A 49 -15.14 -3.15 0.05
C LEU A 49 -15.97 -3.51 -1.17
N ALA A 50 -15.85 -4.75 -1.68
CA ALA A 50 -16.65 -5.25 -2.79
C ALA A 50 -18.18 -5.25 -2.54
N LYS A 51 -18.64 -5.07 -1.29
CA LYS A 51 -20.06 -4.91 -0.95
C LYS A 51 -20.58 -3.49 -1.26
N ARG A 52 -19.70 -2.52 -1.47
CA ARG A 52 -20.08 -1.16 -1.84
C ARG A 52 -20.36 -1.08 -3.35
N PRO A 53 -21.45 -0.44 -3.80
CA PRO A 53 -21.80 -0.40 -5.22
C PRO A 53 -20.71 0.17 -6.15
N ASP A 54 -19.96 1.18 -5.68
CA ASP A 54 -18.86 1.82 -6.41
C ASP A 54 -17.61 0.93 -6.55
N LEU A 55 -17.48 -0.09 -5.71
CA LEU A 55 -16.35 -1.02 -5.69
C LEU A 55 -16.78 -2.48 -5.94
N ALA A 56 -18.01 -2.70 -6.43
CA ALA A 56 -18.56 -4.04 -6.64
C ALA A 56 -17.72 -4.90 -7.60
N TRP A 57 -16.96 -4.26 -8.49
CA TRP A 57 -16.03 -4.91 -9.41
C TRP A 57 -14.90 -5.68 -8.69
N LEU A 58 -14.59 -5.37 -7.42
CA LEU A 58 -13.63 -6.13 -6.60
C LEU A 58 -14.11 -7.54 -6.25
N SER A 59 -15.41 -7.84 -6.45
CA SER A 59 -15.97 -9.18 -6.26
C SER A 59 -15.68 -10.14 -7.42
N ASP A 60 -15.04 -9.67 -8.50
CA ASP A 60 -14.62 -10.52 -9.61
C ASP A 60 -13.75 -11.68 -9.10
N GLN A 61 -14.11 -12.91 -9.49
CA GLN A 61 -13.48 -14.12 -8.98
C GLN A 61 -11.98 -14.18 -9.32
N VAL A 62 -11.55 -13.57 -10.44
CA VAL A 62 -10.13 -13.47 -10.79
C VAL A 62 -9.41 -12.62 -9.75
N ILE A 63 -9.93 -11.44 -9.41
CA ILE A 63 -9.35 -10.56 -8.37
C ILE A 63 -9.29 -11.30 -7.02
N VAL A 64 -10.38 -11.93 -6.61
CA VAL A 64 -10.44 -12.65 -5.33
C VAL A 64 -9.38 -13.75 -5.27
N ASN A 65 -9.24 -14.54 -6.34
CA ASN A 65 -8.25 -15.61 -6.42
C ASN A 65 -6.82 -15.05 -6.40
N GLU A 66 -6.56 -13.93 -7.08
CA GLU A 66 -5.25 -13.27 -7.11
C GLU A 66 -4.85 -12.74 -5.74
N VAL A 67 -5.76 -12.06 -5.04
CA VAL A 67 -5.53 -11.59 -3.66
C VAL A 67 -5.25 -12.76 -2.72
N ASP A 68 -6.06 -13.82 -2.79
CA ASP A 68 -5.91 -14.98 -1.92
C ASP A 68 -4.57 -15.70 -2.17
N ALA A 69 -4.16 -15.83 -3.44
CA ALA A 69 -2.87 -16.40 -3.82
C ALA A 69 -1.66 -15.54 -3.39
N ALA A 70 -1.83 -14.22 -3.33
CA ALA A 70 -0.78 -13.28 -2.94
C ALA A 70 -0.76 -12.94 -1.44
N THR A 71 -1.52 -13.67 -0.63
CA THR A 71 -1.51 -13.49 0.82
C THR A 71 -0.26 -14.12 1.44
N VAL A 72 0.42 -13.37 2.30
CA VAL A 72 1.59 -13.88 3.03
C VAL A 72 1.18 -15.02 3.97
N THR A 73 1.91 -16.13 3.90
CA THR A 73 1.78 -17.23 4.85
C THR A 73 2.67 -16.96 6.06
N LEU A 74 2.05 -16.65 7.20
CA LEU A 74 2.73 -16.44 8.47
C LEU A 74 2.76 -17.74 9.29
N THR A 75 3.82 -17.95 10.05
CA THR A 75 3.85 -18.97 11.12
C THR A 75 2.99 -18.52 12.30
N LYS A 76 2.71 -19.43 13.24
CA LYS A 76 1.99 -19.08 14.48
C LYS A 76 2.77 -18.05 15.31
N ALA A 77 4.09 -18.22 15.43
CA ALA A 77 4.96 -17.31 16.17
C ALA A 77 4.94 -15.90 15.55
N GLN A 78 5.12 -15.79 14.23
CA GLN A 78 5.04 -14.52 13.51
C GLN A 78 3.70 -13.83 13.70
N ARG A 79 2.57 -14.56 13.59
CA ARG A 79 1.24 -13.97 13.85
C ARG A 79 1.13 -13.39 15.25
N GLN A 80 1.64 -14.10 16.27
CA GLN A 80 1.58 -13.64 17.65
C GLN A 80 2.45 -12.41 17.88
N ALA A 81 3.66 -12.37 17.31
CA ALA A 81 4.54 -11.20 17.37
C ALA A 81 3.87 -9.98 16.70
N ILE A 82 3.39 -10.15 15.47
CA ILE A 82 2.67 -9.10 14.72
C ILE A 82 1.46 -8.58 15.49
N ASP A 83 0.65 -9.46 16.08
CA ASP A 83 -0.53 -9.06 16.84
C ASP A 83 -0.17 -8.28 18.11
N GLN A 84 0.93 -8.64 18.78
CA GLN A 84 1.42 -7.94 19.96
C GLN A 84 1.97 -6.55 19.59
N ASP A 85 2.83 -6.48 18.59
CA ASP A 85 3.47 -5.23 18.16
C ASP A 85 2.46 -4.26 17.55
N ALA A 86 1.46 -4.77 16.81
CA ALA A 86 0.41 -3.95 16.24
C ALA A 86 -0.39 -3.17 17.30
N LEU A 87 -0.59 -3.72 18.50
CA LEU A 87 -1.28 -3.00 19.57
C LEU A 87 -0.45 -1.82 20.10
N GLU A 88 0.87 -2.01 20.25
CA GLU A 88 1.75 -0.93 20.72
C GLU A 88 1.95 0.13 19.63
N ILE A 89 2.20 -0.29 18.38
CA ILE A 89 2.23 0.60 17.20
C ILE A 89 0.95 1.42 17.12
N GLN A 90 -0.22 0.79 17.26
CA GLN A 90 -1.49 1.49 17.20
C GLN A 90 -1.58 2.56 18.29
N LYS A 91 -1.20 2.21 19.52
CA LYS A 91 -1.29 3.09 20.69
C LYS A 91 -0.33 4.27 20.56
N VAL A 92 0.95 4.03 20.29
CA VAL A 92 1.99 5.06 20.15
C VAL A 92 1.73 5.91 18.92
N GLY A 93 1.46 5.28 17.77
CA GLY A 93 1.15 5.98 16.52
C GLY A 93 -0.07 6.88 16.63
N ASN A 94 -1.13 6.44 17.32
CA ASN A 94 -2.31 7.28 17.54
C ASN A 94 -2.09 8.43 18.53
N ALA A 95 -1.13 8.31 19.45
CA ALA A 95 -0.72 9.43 20.29
C ALA A 95 0.02 10.48 19.45
N ALA A 96 0.98 10.06 18.62
CA ALA A 96 1.70 10.93 17.70
C ALA A 96 0.77 11.64 16.69
N LEU A 97 -0.17 10.91 16.09
CA LEU A 97 -1.17 11.49 15.19
C LEU A 97 -2.07 12.50 15.88
N TYR A 98 -2.33 12.33 17.18
CA TYR A 98 -3.11 13.27 17.96
C TYR A 98 -2.33 14.55 18.28
N GLU A 99 -1.03 14.43 18.54
CA GLU A 99 -0.12 15.58 18.69
C GLU A 99 -0.05 16.37 17.37
N ASP A 100 0.18 15.70 16.24
CA ASP A 100 0.23 16.35 14.93
C ASP A 100 -1.10 17.04 14.57
N TYR A 101 -2.23 16.40 14.88
CA TYR A 101 -3.57 17.00 14.76
C TYR A 101 -3.70 18.31 15.54
N ARG A 102 -3.19 18.34 16.79
CA ARG A 102 -3.25 19.52 17.65
C ARG A 102 -2.32 20.63 17.15
N ASP A 103 -1.07 20.28 16.85
CA ASP A 103 -0.03 21.24 16.50
C ASP A 103 -0.29 21.91 15.16
N ARG A 104 -0.75 21.13 14.17
CA ARG A 104 -1.12 21.64 12.84
C ARG A 104 -2.55 22.19 12.78
N LYS A 105 -3.31 22.14 13.88
CA LYS A 105 -4.72 22.57 13.96
C LYS A 105 -5.57 21.97 12.84
N LEU A 106 -5.41 20.67 12.60
CA LEU A 106 -6.12 19.98 11.54
C LEU A 106 -7.63 19.96 11.83
N LYS A 107 -8.45 19.96 10.77
CA LYS A 107 -9.91 19.91 10.93
C LYS A 107 -10.45 18.54 11.34
N VAL A 108 -9.70 17.48 11.02
CA VAL A 108 -10.13 16.09 11.20
C VAL A 108 -9.01 15.32 11.89
N ARG A 109 -9.35 14.69 13.01
CA ARG A 109 -8.45 13.75 13.69
C ARG A 109 -8.37 12.46 12.86
N ARG A 110 -7.15 12.03 12.56
CA ARG A 110 -6.87 10.71 11.98
C ARG A 110 -6.32 9.77 13.04
N ALA A 111 -6.46 8.48 12.79
CA ALA A 111 -5.99 7.41 13.65
C ALA A 111 -5.70 6.18 12.78
N LEU A 112 -4.69 5.41 13.15
CA LEU A 112 -4.44 4.07 12.63
C LEU A 112 -5.50 3.10 13.15
N THR A 113 -6.05 2.33 12.22
CA THR A 113 -6.79 1.13 12.55
C THR A 113 -5.84 0.02 13.04
N LEU A 114 -6.42 -1.06 13.57
CA LEU A 114 -5.62 -2.22 13.94
C LEU A 114 -5.02 -2.88 12.68
N ALA A 115 -5.70 -2.83 11.54
CA ALA A 115 -5.21 -3.38 10.28
C ALA A 115 -3.97 -2.62 9.78
N ASP A 116 -3.99 -1.30 9.82
CA ASP A 116 -2.83 -0.46 9.46
C ASP A 116 -1.63 -0.79 10.34
N SER A 117 -1.89 -0.93 11.65
CA SER A 117 -0.84 -1.23 12.63
C SER A 117 -0.28 -2.64 12.44
N LYS A 118 -1.11 -3.61 12.04
CA LYS A 118 -0.67 -4.96 11.66
C LYS A 118 0.12 -4.97 10.36
N ALA A 119 -0.23 -4.14 9.39
CA ALA A 119 0.54 -4.00 8.15
C ALA A 119 1.96 -3.52 8.46
N LEU A 120 2.10 -2.52 9.33
CA LEU A 120 3.39 -2.00 9.76
C LEU A 120 4.18 -3.03 10.59
N ALA A 121 3.55 -3.66 11.59
CA ALA A 121 4.16 -4.72 12.40
C ALA A 121 4.68 -5.88 11.54
N ALA A 122 3.89 -6.30 10.53
CA ALA A 122 4.29 -7.36 9.62
C ALA A 122 5.47 -6.96 8.73
N CYS A 123 5.61 -5.67 8.38
CA CYS A 123 6.79 -5.20 7.65
C CYS A 123 8.06 -5.38 8.49
N LEU A 124 7.98 -5.14 9.80
CA LEU A 124 9.11 -5.31 10.71
C LEU A 124 9.47 -6.78 10.89
N GLU A 125 8.49 -7.61 11.23
CA GLU A 125 8.70 -9.04 11.46
C GLU A 125 9.27 -9.76 10.22
N LEU A 126 8.93 -9.29 9.02
CA LEU A 126 9.32 -9.92 7.75
C LEU A 126 10.45 -9.20 7.02
N ASN A 127 10.99 -8.10 7.56
CA ASN A 127 11.91 -7.20 6.86
C ASN A 127 11.40 -6.81 5.45
N ALA A 128 10.12 -6.44 5.39
CA ALA A 128 9.43 -6.06 4.17
C ALA A 128 9.32 -4.54 4.04
N ALA A 129 9.17 -4.07 2.81
CA ALA A 129 8.70 -2.72 2.54
C ALA A 129 7.17 -2.65 2.63
N LEU A 130 6.64 -1.44 2.82
CA LEU A 130 5.21 -1.16 2.83
C LEU A 130 4.82 -0.31 1.63
N SER A 131 3.81 -0.71 0.88
CA SER A 131 3.13 0.17 -0.06
C SER A 131 1.87 0.73 0.57
N THR A 132 1.83 2.06 0.72
CA THR A 132 0.67 2.79 1.23
C THR A 132 0.66 4.23 0.73
N ASP A 133 -0.52 4.74 0.40
CA ASP A 133 -0.77 6.15 0.14
C ASP A 133 -1.50 6.84 1.32
N GLU A 134 -1.66 6.14 2.44
CA GLU A 134 -2.30 6.70 3.62
C GLU A 134 -1.30 7.50 4.46
N TRP A 135 -1.40 8.83 4.40
CA TRP A 135 -0.51 9.72 5.13
C TRP A 135 -0.38 9.41 6.65
N PRO A 136 -1.44 8.99 7.39
CA PRO A 136 -1.28 8.68 8.82
C PRO A 136 -0.35 7.48 9.03
N LEU A 137 -0.47 6.46 8.18
CA LEU A 137 0.36 5.27 8.24
C LEU A 137 1.80 5.59 7.83
N ARG A 138 1.98 6.42 6.79
CA ARG A 138 3.32 6.90 6.40
C ARG A 138 4.00 7.68 7.52
N LEU A 139 3.30 8.64 8.13
CA LEU A 139 3.83 9.42 9.24
C LEU A 139 4.24 8.53 10.41
N VAL A 140 3.37 7.61 10.83
CA VAL A 140 3.70 6.69 11.94
C VAL A 140 4.88 5.79 11.59
N SER A 141 4.98 5.32 10.33
CA SER A 141 6.12 4.52 9.88
C SER A 141 7.44 5.31 9.92
N GLU A 142 7.41 6.61 9.65
CA GLU A 142 8.60 7.47 9.72
C GLU A 142 8.98 7.83 11.17
N MET A 143 8.02 7.83 12.09
CA MET A 143 8.20 8.25 13.48
C MET A 143 8.49 7.11 14.46
N TYR A 144 8.16 5.87 14.08
CA TYR A 144 8.31 4.74 14.98
C TYR A 144 9.80 4.50 15.28
N ASP A 145 10.17 4.54 16.56
CA ASP A 145 11.53 4.23 16.99
C ASP A 145 11.70 2.72 16.97
N TYR A 146 12.44 2.24 15.98
CA TYR A 146 12.73 0.83 15.81
C TYR A 146 13.90 0.50 16.74
N ASP A 147 13.71 -0.39 17.71
CA ASP A 147 14.69 -0.75 18.76
C ASP A 147 16.10 -1.14 18.22
N ASN A 148 16.22 -1.38 16.92
CA ASN A 148 17.43 -1.77 16.20
C ASN A 148 17.90 -0.76 15.13
N GLY A 149 17.25 0.41 15.01
CA GLY A 149 17.54 1.42 13.98
C GLY A 149 17.06 1.05 12.57
N ASP A 150 16.25 0.00 12.42
CA ASP A 150 15.62 -0.34 11.14
C ASP A 150 14.63 0.76 10.72
N SER A 151 14.18 0.73 9.47
CA SER A 151 13.07 1.58 9.03
C SER A 151 12.26 0.82 7.98
N VAL A 152 10.94 0.98 8.00
CA VAL A 152 10.10 0.40 6.96
C VAL A 152 10.19 1.27 5.73
N ARG A 153 10.79 0.73 4.66
CA ARG A 153 10.81 1.41 3.36
C ARG A 153 9.37 1.56 2.84
N LEU A 154 9.00 2.78 2.45
CA LEU A 154 7.67 3.10 1.94
C LEU A 154 7.64 3.21 0.41
N PHE A 155 6.56 2.73 -0.19
CA PHE A 155 6.20 2.92 -1.60
C PHE A 155 4.80 3.56 -1.68
N SER A 156 4.63 4.55 -2.55
CA SER A 156 3.32 5.04 -2.99
C SER A 156 2.78 4.19 -4.15
N SER A 157 1.48 4.26 -4.45
CA SER A 157 0.96 3.63 -5.68
C SER A 157 1.61 4.18 -6.95
N VAL A 158 2.03 5.46 -6.94
CA VAL A 158 2.74 6.08 -8.08
C VAL A 158 4.13 5.46 -8.27
N GLU A 159 4.86 5.21 -7.18
CA GLU A 159 6.14 4.52 -7.23
C GLU A 159 6.00 3.06 -7.65
N LEU A 160 4.92 2.39 -7.24
CA LEU A 160 4.62 1.04 -7.71
C LEU A 160 4.38 1.01 -9.23
N ILE A 161 3.58 1.91 -9.81
CA ILE A 161 3.39 1.90 -11.26
C ILE A 161 4.67 2.26 -12.01
N ALA A 162 5.51 3.12 -11.44
CA ALA A 162 6.82 3.44 -12.02
C ALA A 162 7.73 2.21 -12.06
N LEU A 163 7.72 1.41 -10.99
CA LEU A 163 8.42 0.14 -10.95
C LEU A 163 7.93 -0.82 -12.04
N LEU A 164 6.62 -0.93 -12.22
CA LEU A 164 6.02 -1.79 -13.25
C LEU A 164 6.41 -1.34 -14.67
N GLU A 165 6.47 -0.03 -14.93
CA GLU A 165 6.89 0.50 -16.24
C GLU A 165 8.38 0.32 -16.48
N HIS A 166 9.21 0.58 -15.47
CA HIS A 166 10.66 0.41 -15.57
C HIS A 166 11.03 -1.02 -15.97
N GLU A 167 10.31 -2.01 -15.44
CA GLU A 167 10.50 -3.42 -15.79
C GLU A 167 9.82 -3.85 -17.10
N GLY A 168 9.20 -2.93 -17.82
CA GLY A 168 8.52 -3.19 -19.09
C GLY A 168 7.24 -4.00 -18.97
N LEU A 169 6.65 -4.10 -17.76
CA LEU A 169 5.38 -4.80 -17.56
C LEU A 169 4.19 -3.96 -18.02
N ILE A 170 4.28 -2.65 -17.86
CA ILE A 170 3.38 -1.68 -18.52
C ILE A 170 4.17 -0.78 -19.44
N ASN A 171 3.48 -0.23 -20.44
CA ASN A 171 3.99 0.88 -21.24
C ASN A 171 3.43 2.22 -20.72
N ARG A 172 3.98 3.31 -21.24
CA ARG A 172 3.55 4.69 -20.96
C ARG A 172 2.04 4.92 -21.10
N GLU A 173 1.42 4.38 -22.15
CA GLU A 173 -0.02 4.52 -22.39
C GLU A 173 -0.83 3.88 -21.26
N THR A 174 -0.42 2.68 -20.85
CA THR A 174 -1.05 1.95 -19.74
C THR A 174 -0.87 2.67 -18.41
N ARG A 175 0.31 3.23 -18.14
CA ARG A 175 0.57 4.08 -16.97
C ARG A 175 -0.39 5.26 -16.93
N ILE A 176 -0.44 6.03 -18.03
CA ILE A 176 -1.27 7.24 -18.15
C ILE A 176 -2.73 6.90 -17.86
N ARG A 177 -3.26 5.87 -18.54
CA ARG A 177 -4.63 5.41 -18.35
C ARG A 177 -4.91 4.95 -16.91
N THR A 178 -4.00 4.17 -16.32
CA THR A 178 -4.17 3.68 -14.94
C THR A 178 -4.26 4.85 -13.95
N TYR A 179 -3.38 5.84 -14.09
CA TYR A 179 -3.39 7.04 -13.23
C TYR A 179 -4.65 7.89 -13.46
N ALA A 180 -5.06 8.09 -14.72
CA ALA A 180 -6.30 8.79 -15.07
C ALA A 180 -7.54 8.08 -14.49
N ASP A 181 -7.58 6.75 -14.56
CA ASP A 181 -8.66 5.93 -13.99
C ASP A 181 -8.73 6.07 -12.47
N TRP A 182 -7.61 6.16 -11.75
CA TRP A 182 -7.63 6.49 -10.32
C TRP A 182 -8.33 7.83 -10.05
N LEU A 183 -7.95 8.88 -10.79
CA LEU A 183 -8.56 10.21 -10.63
C LEU A 183 -10.05 10.20 -10.97
N LYS A 184 -10.43 9.55 -12.06
CA LYS A 184 -11.82 9.43 -12.54
C LYS A 184 -12.72 8.73 -11.53
N ASN A 185 -12.18 7.73 -10.82
CA ASN A 185 -12.91 6.99 -9.79
C ASN A 185 -12.81 7.62 -8.40
N GLY A 186 -12.21 8.82 -8.28
CA GLY A 186 -12.15 9.58 -7.04
C GLY A 186 -11.20 8.98 -6.00
N GLU A 187 -10.22 8.18 -6.42
CA GLU A 187 -9.19 7.63 -5.55
C GLU A 187 -8.40 8.75 -4.87
N LYS A 188 -8.23 8.64 -3.55
CA LYS A 188 -7.49 9.62 -2.75
C LYS A 188 -6.00 9.29 -2.73
N LEU A 189 -5.28 9.85 -3.70
CA LEU A 189 -3.83 9.78 -3.77
C LEU A 189 -3.17 10.66 -2.69
N LEU A 190 -1.88 10.44 -2.45
CA LEU A 190 -1.07 11.35 -1.63
C LEU A 190 -1.11 12.77 -2.22
N ARG A 191 -1.01 13.78 -1.36
CA ARG A 191 -1.05 15.18 -1.80
C ARG A 191 0.07 15.49 -2.78
N GLU A 192 1.23 14.89 -2.54
CA GLU A 192 2.46 14.99 -3.31
C GLU A 192 2.49 14.05 -4.53
N SER A 193 1.46 13.23 -4.78
CA SER A 193 1.43 12.31 -5.94
C SER A 193 1.67 13.00 -7.29
N PRO A 194 1.16 14.21 -7.58
CA PRO A 194 1.49 14.95 -8.80
C PRO A 194 2.99 15.25 -8.96
N ASP A 195 3.66 15.60 -7.86
CA ASP A 195 5.09 15.92 -7.84
C ASP A 195 5.93 14.64 -7.98
N ILE A 196 5.51 13.56 -7.29
CA ILE A 196 6.11 12.22 -7.43
C ILE A 196 6.01 11.74 -8.88
N TYR A 197 4.83 11.86 -9.49
CA TYR A 197 4.61 11.47 -10.89
C TYR A 197 5.55 12.24 -11.82
N SER A 198 5.57 13.57 -11.70
CA SER A 198 6.41 14.43 -12.55
C SER A 198 7.89 14.09 -12.43
N ARG A 199 8.36 13.81 -11.21
CA ARG A 199 9.74 13.41 -10.95
C ARG A 199 10.09 12.04 -11.53
N LEU A 200 9.19 11.06 -11.45
CA LEU A 200 9.44 9.69 -11.91
C LEU A 200 9.38 9.54 -13.43
N PHE A 201 8.48 10.28 -14.09
CA PHE A 201 8.19 10.10 -15.51
C PHE A 201 8.65 11.26 -16.39
N ASN A 202 9.15 12.35 -15.79
CA ASN A 202 9.61 13.55 -16.48
C ASN A 202 8.53 14.16 -17.41
N GLU A 203 7.27 14.12 -16.98
CA GLU A 203 6.10 14.66 -17.68
C GLU A 203 5.01 15.04 -16.65
N PRO A 204 4.07 15.93 -16.98
CA PRO A 204 2.97 16.26 -16.06
C PRO A 204 2.06 15.05 -15.81
N PRO A 205 1.43 14.96 -14.62
CA PRO A 205 0.48 13.89 -14.33
C PRO A 205 -0.77 13.98 -15.22
N PRO A 206 -1.34 12.84 -15.62
CA PRO A 206 -2.64 12.79 -16.27
C PRO A 206 -3.74 13.40 -15.42
N THR A 207 -4.78 13.83 -16.09
CA THR A 207 -6.05 14.30 -15.55
C THR A 207 -7.10 13.18 -15.66
N ALA A 208 -8.25 13.36 -15.01
CA ALA A 208 -9.38 12.42 -15.14
C ALA A 208 -10.01 12.38 -16.54
N GLN A 209 -9.55 13.23 -17.47
CA GLN A 209 -10.05 13.34 -18.85
C GLN A 209 -9.14 12.67 -19.89
N ASP A 210 -7.91 12.30 -19.49
CA ASP A 210 -6.94 11.63 -20.35
C ASP A 210 -7.25 10.14 -20.58
#